data_AF-A0AAN6VBH2-F1
#
_entry.id   AF-A0AAN6VBH2-F1
#
_cell.length_a   1.000
_cell.length_b   1.000
_cell.length_c   1.000
_cell.angle_alpha   90.00
_cell.angle_beta   90.00
_cell.angle_gamma   90.00
#
_symmetry.space_group_name_H-M   'P 1'
#
loop_
_entity.id
_entity.type
_entity.pdbx_description
1 polymer ?
#
loop_
_entity_poly.entity_id
_entity_poly.type
_entity_poly.pdbx_seq_one_letter_code
_entity_poly.pdbx_strand_id
1 'polypeptide(L)'
;MPSNRVRKPRSRDNRAQTSSTDRRRTRAALRDALAVEMVRCTRCKEKGLPDCRVPPGDDVCSACARVNNTSCDSFGYDSSAVHLVLSQKRKLDKEQAEADQALGAALAKVDRLRRQRQVLEAKALQMFDQEGKVLREQERREASVAAPSSTGPSDSVNSSSVDLFAGVDFLSDVWLQAGPGFVDGTQSASQGSG
;
A
#
# COMPACT_ATOMS: atom_id res chain seq x y z
N MET A 1 -54.27 11.78 0.49
CA MET A 1 -52.81 11.59 0.34
C MET A 1 -52.17 11.47 1.72
N PRO A 2 -51.98 10.27 2.29
CA PRO A 2 -51.31 10.15 3.59
C PRO A 2 -49.79 10.17 3.40
N SER A 3 -49.13 11.14 4.06
CA SER A 3 -47.68 11.29 4.10
C SER A 3 -47.02 10.16 4.88
N ASN A 4 -46.23 9.36 4.18
CA ASN A 4 -45.43 8.27 4.74
C ASN A 4 -44.16 8.86 5.41
N ARG A 5 -44.18 9.10 6.72
CA ARG A 5 -42.97 9.46 7.49
C ARG A 5 -42.19 8.19 7.82
N VAL A 6 -41.16 7.93 7.02
CA VAL A 6 -40.12 6.95 7.33
C VAL A 6 -39.39 7.37 8.61
N ARG A 7 -39.60 6.62 9.70
CA ARG A 7 -38.83 6.78 10.94
C ARG A 7 -37.45 6.14 10.73
N LYS A 8 -36.40 6.97 10.67
CA LYS A 8 -35.01 6.49 10.77
C LYS A 8 -34.81 5.77 12.11
N PRO A 9 -34.27 4.54 12.14
CA PRO A 9 -33.89 3.91 13.39
C PRO A 9 -32.77 4.73 14.03
N ARG A 10 -32.99 5.17 15.28
CA ARG A 10 -31.91 5.71 16.12
C ARG A 10 -30.92 4.57 16.33
N SER A 11 -29.71 4.70 15.78
CA SER A 11 -28.60 3.84 16.18
C SER A 11 -28.41 4.04 17.67
N ARG A 12 -28.87 3.06 18.46
CA ARG A 12 -28.32 2.83 19.78
C ARG A 12 -26.89 2.38 19.53
N ASP A 13 -26.00 3.35 19.41
CA ASP A 13 -24.57 3.10 19.52
C ASP A 13 -24.37 2.48 20.89
N ASN A 14 -24.18 1.16 20.87
CA ASN A 14 -23.79 0.32 21.98
C ASN A 14 -22.38 0.71 22.40
N ARG A 15 -22.21 1.94 22.91
CA ARG A 15 -21.08 2.27 23.77
C ARG A 15 -21.38 1.66 25.12
N ALA A 16 -21.28 0.33 25.19
CA ALA A 16 -21.22 -0.40 26.44
C ALA A 16 -20.08 0.25 27.23
N GLN A 17 -20.45 1.12 28.17
CA GLN A 17 -19.52 1.65 29.14
C GLN A 17 -19.06 0.44 29.93
N THR A 18 -17.96 -0.17 29.50
CA THR A 18 -17.27 -1.23 30.25
C THR A 18 -17.22 -0.78 31.69
N SER A 19 -17.77 -1.60 32.58
CA SER A 19 -17.84 -1.27 34.00
C SER A 19 -16.43 -0.88 34.51
N SER A 20 -16.34 -0.03 35.52
CA SER A 20 -15.04 0.32 36.14
C SER A 20 -14.24 -0.95 36.49
N THR A 21 -14.94 -2.00 36.89
CA THR A 21 -14.41 -3.35 37.16
C THR A 21 -13.81 -4.01 35.92
N ASP A 22 -14.46 -3.96 34.76
CA ASP A 22 -13.90 -4.50 33.50
C ASP A 22 -12.66 -3.75 33.05
N ARG A 23 -12.63 -2.42 33.20
CA ARG A 23 -11.43 -1.62 32.90
C ARG A 23 -10.26 -2.00 33.81
N ARG A 24 -10.53 -2.23 35.10
CA ARG A 24 -9.50 -2.68 36.05
C ARG A 24 -9.00 -4.08 35.72
N ARG A 25 -9.90 -5.01 35.37
CA ARG A 25 -9.56 -6.39 34.98
C ARG A 25 -8.74 -6.44 33.68
N THR A 26 -9.17 -5.71 32.65
CA THR A 26 -8.46 -5.62 31.37
C THR A 26 -7.06 -5.02 31.55
N ARG A 27 -6.93 -3.94 32.33
CA ARG A 27 -5.61 -3.35 32.64
C ARG A 27 -4.69 -4.32 33.40
N ALA A 28 -5.23 -5.07 34.36
CA ALA A 28 -4.47 -6.09 35.07
C ALA A 28 -4.03 -7.23 34.14
N ALA A 29 -4.93 -7.70 33.27
CA ALA A 29 -4.63 -8.74 32.28
C ALA A 29 -3.54 -8.30 31.29
N LEU A 30 -3.59 -7.05 30.80
CA LEU A 30 -2.55 -6.50 29.92
C LEU A 30 -1.20 -6.40 30.62
N ARG A 31 -1.17 -5.99 31.91
CA ARG A 31 0.07 -5.97 32.71
C ARG A 31 0.64 -7.38 32.84
N ASP A 32 -0.19 -8.37 33.17
CA ASP A 32 0.27 -9.75 33.35
C ASP A 32 0.71 -10.41 32.03
N ALA A 33 0.07 -10.06 30.90
CA ALA A 33 0.40 -10.59 29.57
C ALA A 33 1.74 -10.06 29.02
N LEU A 34 2.10 -8.83 29.37
CA LEU A 34 3.36 -8.21 28.95
C LEU A 34 4.48 -8.39 29.99
N ALA A 35 4.16 -8.95 31.16
CA ALA A 35 5.12 -9.04 32.25
C ALA A 35 6.14 -10.15 32.03
N VAL A 36 7.39 -9.83 32.37
CA VAL A 36 8.52 -10.76 32.31
C VAL A 36 8.69 -11.39 33.69
N GLU A 37 8.95 -12.69 33.71
CA GLU A 37 9.24 -13.41 34.94
C GLU A 37 10.61 -13.01 35.48
N MET A 38 10.66 -12.64 36.75
CA MET A 38 11.85 -12.12 37.41
C MET A 38 12.10 -12.83 38.74
N VAL A 39 13.31 -12.64 39.28
CA VAL A 39 13.66 -13.10 40.62
C VAL A 39 12.66 -12.53 41.62
N ARG A 40 12.18 -13.38 42.53
CA ARG A 40 11.17 -13.00 43.51
C ARG A 40 11.65 -11.85 44.38
N CYS A 41 10.85 -10.78 44.44
CA CYS A 41 11.03 -9.69 45.40
C CYS A 41 10.83 -10.19 46.84
N THR A 42 11.34 -9.46 47.84
CA THR A 42 11.31 -9.83 49.26
C THR A 42 9.89 -10.16 49.73
N ARG A 43 8.90 -9.34 49.36
CA ARG A 43 7.49 -9.61 49.69
C ARG A 43 6.96 -10.88 49.05
N CYS A 44 7.27 -11.12 47.77
CA CYS A 44 6.84 -12.34 47.08
C CYS A 44 7.47 -13.59 47.73
N LYS A 45 8.72 -13.49 48.19
CA LYS A 45 9.39 -14.56 48.94
C LYS A 45 8.68 -14.82 50.28
N GLU A 46 8.42 -13.79 51.07
CA GLU A 46 7.73 -13.90 52.37
C GLU A 46 6.31 -14.46 52.25
N LYS A 47 5.60 -14.10 51.19
CA LYS A 47 4.23 -14.56 50.94
C LYS A 47 4.15 -15.92 50.23
N GLY A 48 5.29 -16.53 49.90
CA GLY A 48 5.32 -17.80 49.18
C GLY A 48 4.71 -17.72 47.77
N LEU A 49 4.73 -16.54 47.14
CA LEU A 49 4.24 -16.37 45.78
C LEU A 49 5.25 -17.00 44.79
N PRO A 50 4.80 -17.88 43.88
CA PRO A 50 5.71 -18.66 43.05
C PRO A 50 6.38 -17.82 41.95
N ASP A 51 5.66 -16.83 41.41
CA ASP A 51 6.11 -16.03 40.26
C ASP A 51 6.09 -14.54 40.62
N CYS A 52 7.18 -13.85 40.31
CA CYS A 52 7.25 -12.40 40.39
C CYS A 52 7.34 -11.85 38.97
N ARG A 53 6.24 -11.30 38.45
CA ARG A 53 6.15 -10.81 37.08
C ARG A 53 6.15 -9.29 37.05
N VAL A 54 7.09 -8.68 36.33
CA VAL A 54 7.22 -7.22 36.23
C VAL A 54 6.88 -6.78 34.80
N PRO A 55 5.89 -5.90 34.61
CA PRO A 55 5.62 -5.32 33.30
C PRO A 55 6.78 -4.42 32.85
N PRO A 56 7.10 -4.35 31.56
CA PRO A 56 8.15 -3.47 31.06
C PRO A 56 7.79 -1.99 31.34
N GLY A 57 8.70 -1.28 32.01
CA GLY A 57 8.53 0.13 32.38
C GLY A 57 7.81 0.38 33.71
N ASP A 58 7.45 -0.66 34.45
CA ASP A 58 6.97 -0.56 35.83
C ASP A 58 8.06 -1.03 36.80
N ASP A 59 8.25 -0.33 37.92
CA ASP A 59 9.22 -0.74 38.96
C ASP A 59 8.64 -1.78 39.93
N VAL A 60 7.34 -2.09 39.79
CA VAL A 60 6.58 -2.90 40.74
C VAL A 60 5.99 -4.13 40.06
N CYS A 61 6.27 -5.31 40.61
CA CYS A 61 5.70 -6.56 40.11
C CYS A 61 4.16 -6.58 40.22
N SER A 62 3.49 -7.36 39.37
CA SER A 62 2.04 -7.36 39.27
C SER A 62 1.34 -7.79 40.57
N ALA A 63 1.96 -8.67 41.36
CA ALA A 63 1.48 -9.03 42.68
C ALA A 63 1.54 -7.84 43.67
N CYS A 64 2.66 -7.12 43.73
CA CYS A 64 2.81 -5.93 44.58
C CYS A 64 1.93 -4.76 44.12
N ALA A 65 1.74 -4.61 42.80
CA ALA A 65 0.89 -3.57 42.23
C ALA A 65 -0.60 -3.77 42.60
N ARG A 66 -1.07 -5.03 42.69
CA ARG A 66 -2.47 -5.34 43.09
C ARG A 66 -2.81 -4.91 44.51
N VAL A 67 -1.81 -4.89 45.38
CA VAL A 67 -1.90 -4.55 46.81
C VAL A 67 -1.37 -3.15 47.11
N ASN A 68 -1.13 -2.32 46.07
CA ASN A 68 -0.57 -0.98 46.17
C ASN A 68 0.72 -0.90 47.02
N ASN A 69 1.58 -1.91 46.92
CA ASN A 69 2.87 -1.90 47.61
C ASN A 69 3.92 -1.21 46.76
N THR A 70 4.41 -0.06 47.21
CA THR A 70 5.46 0.70 46.53
C THR A 70 6.87 0.19 46.84
N SER A 71 7.06 -0.59 47.90
CA SER A 71 8.36 -1.16 48.30
C SER A 71 8.70 -2.49 47.61
N CYS A 72 8.50 -2.56 46.30
CA CYS A 72 8.85 -3.76 45.54
C CYS A 72 10.33 -3.71 45.15
N ASP A 73 11.14 -4.54 45.78
CA ASP A 73 12.57 -4.73 45.50
C ASP A 73 12.81 -5.78 44.40
N SER A 74 11.87 -5.92 43.46
CA SER A 74 12.15 -6.71 42.26
C SER A 74 13.27 -6.00 41.52
N PHE A 75 14.48 -6.59 41.54
CA PHE A 75 15.61 -6.17 40.73
C PHE A 75 15.25 -6.36 39.25
N GLY A 76 14.53 -5.37 38.71
CA GLY A 76 14.22 -5.27 37.30
C GLY A 76 15.46 -4.96 36.48
N TYR A 77 15.39 -5.25 35.18
CA TYR A 77 16.23 -4.53 34.22
C TYR A 77 16.06 -3.03 34.47
N ASP A 78 17.15 -2.26 34.40
CA ASP A 78 17.07 -0.80 34.46
C ASP A 78 15.98 -0.34 33.48
N SER A 79 14.94 0.29 34.01
CA SER A 79 13.79 0.72 33.24
C SER A 79 14.23 1.59 32.06
N SER A 80 15.32 2.35 32.24
CA SER A 80 15.95 3.15 31.19
C SER A 80 16.46 2.31 30.00
N ALA A 81 17.11 1.17 30.28
CA ALA A 81 17.65 0.28 29.26
C ALA A 81 16.54 -0.43 28.47
N VAL A 82 15.48 -0.88 29.15
CA VAL A 82 14.31 -1.46 28.50
C VAL A 82 13.59 -0.43 27.63
N HIS A 83 13.42 0.80 28.14
CA HIS A 83 12.84 1.89 27.35
C HIS A 83 13.67 2.22 26.11
N LEU A 84 15.01 2.22 26.22
CA LEU A 84 15.91 2.44 25.09
C LEU A 84 15.71 1.36 24.02
N VAL A 85 15.75 0.08 24.40
CA VAL A 85 15.55 -1.04 23.47
C VAL A 85 14.18 -0.98 22.80
N LEU A 86 13.12 -0.71 23.56
CA LEU A 86 11.78 -0.56 22.99
C LEU A 86 11.66 0.64 22.05
N SER A 87 12.35 1.75 22.35
CA SER A 87 12.37 2.92 21.48
C SER A 87 13.09 2.64 20.16
N GLN A 88 14.21 1.91 20.21
CA GLN A 88 14.97 1.48 19.04
C GLN A 88 14.15 0.50 18.20
N LYS A 89 13.50 -0.48 18.84
CA LYS A 89 12.57 -1.38 18.15
C LYS A 89 11.49 -0.61 17.40
N ARG A 90 10.83 0.37 18.04
CA ARG A 90 9.78 1.18 17.39
C ARG A 90 10.31 1.98 16.20
N LYS A 91 11.55 2.47 16.28
CA LYS A 91 12.20 3.15 15.13
C LYS A 91 12.41 2.18 13.98
N LEU A 92 12.96 1.00 14.25
CA LEU A 92 13.15 -0.05 13.25
C LEU A 92 11.82 -0.52 12.63
N ASP A 93 10.79 -0.74 13.45
CA ASP A 93 9.46 -1.13 12.97
C ASP A 93 8.87 -0.05 12.01
N LYS A 94 9.12 1.24 12.30
CA LYS A 94 8.70 2.35 11.43
C LYS A 94 9.49 2.39 10.12
N GLU A 95 10.81 2.29 10.21
CA GLU A 95 11.70 2.27 9.03
C GLU A 95 11.38 1.07 8.13
N GLN A 96 11.10 -0.09 8.71
CA GLN A 96 10.67 -1.27 7.97
C GLN A 96 9.32 -1.03 7.26
N ALA A 97 8.33 -0.48 7.97
CA ALA A 97 7.02 -0.19 7.37
C ALA A 97 7.13 0.81 6.20
N GLU A 98 8.01 1.81 6.30
CA GLU A 98 8.29 2.76 5.22
C GLU A 98 8.96 2.06 4.02
N ALA A 99 9.93 1.18 4.27
CA ALA A 99 10.60 0.41 3.23
C ALA A 99 9.64 -0.55 2.50
N ASP A 100 8.73 -1.21 3.23
CA ASP A 100 7.72 -2.10 2.66
C ASP A 100 6.74 -1.33 1.76
N GLN A 101 6.35 -0.11 2.14
CA GLN A 101 5.52 0.76 1.30
C GLN A 101 6.24 1.17 0.01
N ALA A 102 7.52 1.53 0.10
CA ALA A 102 8.33 1.87 -1.06
C ALA A 102 8.49 0.67 -2.03
N LEU A 103 8.71 -0.53 -1.49
CA LEU A 103 8.75 -1.77 -2.27
C LEU A 103 7.42 -2.00 -3.00
N GLY A 104 6.29 -1.84 -2.31
CA GLY A 104 4.95 -1.97 -2.90
C GLY A 104 4.72 -1.00 -4.07
N ALA A 105 5.14 0.26 -3.91
CA ALA A 105 5.05 1.26 -4.97
C ALA A 105 5.94 0.91 -6.18
N ALA A 106 7.16 0.41 -5.93
CA ALA A 106 8.07 -0.02 -6.99
C ALA A 106 7.51 -1.20 -7.79
N LEU A 107 6.95 -2.21 -7.11
CA LEU A 107 6.32 -3.36 -7.76
C LEU A 107 5.12 -2.95 -8.61
N ALA A 108 4.27 -2.05 -8.09
CA ALA A 108 3.14 -1.51 -8.84
C ALA A 108 3.59 -0.78 -10.13
N LYS A 109 4.70 -0.05 -10.07
CA LYS A 109 5.30 0.59 -11.26
C LYS A 109 5.78 -0.45 -12.27
N VAL A 110 6.47 -1.49 -11.83
CA VAL A 110 6.94 -2.59 -12.70
C VAL A 110 5.75 -3.25 -13.41
N ASP A 111 4.67 -3.53 -12.69
CA ASP A 111 3.49 -4.17 -13.29
C ASP A 111 2.78 -3.26 -14.31
N ARG A 112 2.71 -1.95 -14.05
CA ARG A 112 2.22 -0.99 -15.05
C ARG A 112 3.06 -1.03 -16.32
N LEU A 113 4.39 -0.99 -16.19
CA LEU A 113 5.31 -1.03 -17.33
C LEU A 113 5.19 -2.35 -18.10
N ARG A 114 5.01 -3.49 -17.41
CA ARG A 114 4.76 -4.79 -18.05
C ARG A 114 3.48 -4.78 -18.88
N ARG A 115 2.38 -4.24 -18.34
CA ARG A 115 1.11 -4.13 -19.08
C ARG A 115 1.25 -3.21 -20.30
N GLN A 116 1.92 -2.07 -20.13
CA GLN A 116 2.19 -1.16 -21.25
C GLN A 116 3.01 -1.84 -22.35
N ARG A 117 4.06 -2.57 -21.97
CA ARG A 117 4.86 -3.35 -22.91
C ARG A 117 4.02 -4.39 -23.67
N GLN A 118 3.19 -5.17 -22.97
CA GLN A 118 2.31 -6.17 -23.60
C GLN A 118 1.33 -5.54 -24.59
N VAL A 119 0.77 -4.37 -24.26
CA VAL A 119 -0.13 -3.64 -25.16
C VAL A 119 0.61 -3.18 -26.41
N LEU A 120 1.84 -2.68 -26.27
CA LEU A 120 2.66 -2.26 -27.41
C LEU A 120 3.06 -3.46 -28.29
N GLU A 121 3.44 -4.58 -27.69
CA GLU A 121 3.76 -5.82 -28.42
C GLU A 121 2.54 -6.33 -29.20
N ALA A 122 1.36 -6.35 -28.57
CA ALA A 122 0.11 -6.74 -29.24
C ALA A 122 -0.23 -5.79 -30.40
N LYS A 123 -0.04 -4.48 -30.23
CA LYS A 123 -0.28 -3.49 -31.28
C LYS A 123 0.69 -3.65 -32.44
N ALA A 124 1.97 -3.92 -32.17
CA ALA A 124 2.97 -4.18 -33.20
C ALA A 124 2.61 -5.41 -34.04
N LEU A 125 2.19 -6.50 -33.39
CA LEU A 125 1.73 -7.71 -34.10
C LEU A 125 0.50 -7.42 -34.97
N GLN A 126 -0.46 -6.64 -34.48
CA GLN A 126 -1.63 -6.25 -35.28
C GLN A 126 -1.25 -5.40 -36.50
N MET A 127 -0.25 -4.53 -36.40
CA MET A 127 0.24 -3.76 -37.54
C MET A 127 0.87 -4.66 -38.59
N PHE A 128 1.73 -5.60 -38.19
CA PHE A 128 2.33 -6.58 -39.12
C PHE A 128 1.26 -7.44 -39.81
N ASP A 129 0.21 -7.85 -39.10
CA ASP A 129 -0.90 -8.59 -39.69
C ASP A 129 -1.69 -7.76 -40.71
N GLN A 130 -1.87 -6.47 -40.45
CA GLN A 130 -2.54 -5.57 -41.38
C GLN A 130 -1.69 -5.31 -42.63
N GLU A 131 -0.40 -5.02 -42.46
CA GLU A 131 0.55 -4.86 -43.56
C GLU A 131 0.61 -6.11 -44.44
N GLY A 132 0.67 -7.30 -43.82
CA GLY A 132 0.64 -8.57 -44.55
C GLY A 132 -0.65 -8.79 -45.35
N LYS A 133 -1.80 -8.31 -44.86
CA LYS A 133 -3.06 -8.35 -45.63
C LYS A 133 -3.05 -7.37 -46.80
N VAL A 134 -2.53 -6.16 -46.59
CA VAL A 134 -2.41 -5.14 -47.65
C VAL A 134 -1.50 -5.63 -48.77
N LEU A 135 -0.33 -6.21 -48.43
CA LEU A 135 0.60 -6.77 -49.40
C LEU A 135 -0.03 -7.91 -50.23
N ARG A 136 -0.70 -8.87 -49.59
CA ARG A 136 -1.38 -9.97 -50.31
C ARG A 136 -2.49 -9.48 -51.24
N GLU A 137 -3.21 -8.44 -50.84
CA GLU A 137 -4.23 -7.82 -51.68
C GLU A 137 -3.61 -7.09 -52.88
N GLN A 138 -2.47 -6.42 -52.68
CA GLN A 138 -1.70 -5.81 -53.75
C GLN A 138 -1.17 -6.86 -54.75
N GLU A 139 -0.57 -7.95 -54.26
CA GLU A 139 -0.10 -9.06 -55.11
C GLU A 139 -1.24 -9.66 -55.95
N ARG A 140 -2.43 -9.83 -55.36
CA ARG A 140 -3.61 -10.32 -56.09
C ARG A 140 -4.02 -9.38 -57.22
N ARG A 141 -3.96 -8.06 -57.00
CA ARG A 141 -4.27 -7.06 -58.02
C ARG A 141 -3.24 -7.10 -59.14
N GLU A 142 -1.95 -7.12 -58.81
CA GLU A 142 -0.87 -7.22 -59.80
C GLU A 142 -0.97 -8.51 -60.63
N ALA A 143 -1.25 -9.65 -59.99
CA ALA A 143 -1.46 -10.91 -60.70
C ALA A 143 -2.68 -10.89 -61.63
N SER A 144 -3.76 -10.19 -61.26
CA SER A 144 -4.95 -10.05 -62.12
C SER A 144 -4.73 -9.11 -63.32
N VAL A 145 -3.79 -8.16 -63.20
CA VAL A 145 -3.40 -7.26 -64.29
C VAL A 145 -2.37 -7.94 -65.22
N ALA A 146 -1.56 -8.87 -64.71
CA ALA A 146 -0.50 -9.54 -65.45
C ALA A 146 -0.96 -10.66 -66.42
N ALA A 147 -2.26 -10.98 -66.50
CA ALA A 147 -2.76 -12.01 -67.43
C ALA A 147 -4.14 -11.67 -68.03
N PRO A 148 -4.32 -11.59 -69.37
CA PRO A 148 -3.38 -11.26 -70.44
C PRO A 148 -3.85 -10.05 -71.29
N SER A 149 -2.94 -9.14 -71.65
CA SER A 149 -3.03 -8.44 -72.94
C SER A 149 -1.64 -8.25 -73.52
N SER A 150 -1.45 -8.84 -74.70
CA SER A 150 -0.38 -8.54 -75.63
C SER A 150 -0.25 -7.04 -75.91
N THR A 151 0.94 -6.67 -76.40
CA THR A 151 1.32 -5.47 -77.18
C THR A 151 1.73 -4.19 -76.44
N GLY A 152 3.01 -3.81 -76.61
CA GLY A 152 3.46 -2.41 -76.70
C GLY A 152 4.57 -1.98 -75.72
N PRO A 153 5.76 -1.57 -76.18
CA PRO A 153 6.86 -1.12 -75.32
C PRO A 153 6.82 0.39 -75.05
N SER A 154 7.58 0.79 -74.02
CA SER A 154 8.12 2.13 -73.78
C SER A 154 7.16 3.19 -73.20
N ASP A 155 7.40 3.62 -71.95
CA ASP A 155 8.05 4.91 -71.72
C ASP A 155 8.34 5.24 -70.24
N SER A 156 9.53 5.78 -70.06
CA SER A 156 9.91 6.85 -69.12
C SER A 156 9.76 6.62 -67.61
N VAL A 157 10.90 6.29 -66.99
CA VAL A 157 11.18 6.46 -65.57
C VAL A 157 11.20 7.95 -65.19
N ASN A 158 10.17 8.41 -64.46
CA ASN A 158 10.30 9.66 -63.71
C ASN A 158 10.46 9.33 -62.22
N SER A 159 11.72 9.29 -61.79
CA SER A 159 12.10 9.07 -60.39
C SER A 159 11.98 10.38 -59.62
N SER A 160 10.78 10.73 -59.18
CA SER A 160 10.57 11.77 -58.18
C SER A 160 10.60 11.12 -56.79
N SER A 161 11.71 11.33 -56.08
CA SER A 161 11.89 10.99 -54.68
C SER A 161 10.80 11.64 -53.83
N VAL A 162 9.88 10.83 -53.31
CA VAL A 162 8.96 11.25 -52.25
C VAL A 162 9.69 11.18 -50.92
N ASP A 163 9.91 12.35 -50.32
CA ASP A 163 10.42 12.51 -48.97
C ASP A 163 9.51 11.80 -47.95
N LEU A 164 9.98 10.66 -47.46
CA LEU A 164 9.30 9.80 -46.49
C LEU A 164 9.73 10.09 -45.05
N PHE A 165 9.83 11.35 -44.62
CA PHE A 165 10.07 11.68 -43.20
C PHE A 165 9.48 13.04 -42.80
N ALA A 166 8.15 13.10 -42.63
CA ALA A 166 7.47 14.22 -41.98
C ALA A 166 6.27 13.74 -41.16
N GLY A 167 6.47 12.72 -40.31
CA GLY A 167 5.40 12.06 -39.58
C GLY A 167 5.76 11.60 -38.17
N VAL A 168 6.62 12.34 -37.45
CA VAL A 168 7.01 11.99 -36.07
C VAL A 168 6.38 12.89 -35.00
N ASP A 169 5.31 13.62 -35.32
CA ASP A 169 4.63 14.50 -34.34
C ASP A 169 3.23 14.02 -33.90
N PHE A 170 2.82 12.79 -34.24
CA PHE A 170 1.51 12.26 -33.79
C PHE A 170 1.53 11.64 -32.37
N LEU A 171 2.69 11.53 -31.72
CA LEU A 171 2.80 10.87 -30.41
C LEU A 171 2.75 11.81 -29.19
N SER A 172 2.53 13.11 -29.39
CA SER A 172 2.53 14.10 -28.31
C SER A 172 1.15 14.41 -27.71
N ASP A 173 0.06 14.28 -28.48
CA ASP A 173 -1.23 14.89 -28.11
C ASP A 173 -2.31 13.95 -27.55
N VAL A 174 -2.05 12.63 -27.45
CA VAL A 174 -3.01 11.67 -26.85
C VAL A 174 -2.59 11.28 -25.43
N TRP A 175 -2.14 12.24 -24.63
CA TRP A 175 -1.92 12.04 -23.18
C TRP A 175 -2.53 13.12 -22.29
N LEU A 176 -3.23 14.12 -22.85
CA LEU A 176 -3.82 15.22 -22.07
C LEU A 176 -5.33 15.10 -21.78
N GLN A 177 -5.93 13.91 -21.90
CA GLN A 177 -7.37 13.76 -21.62
C GLN A 177 -7.71 12.49 -20.83
N ALA A 178 -7.14 12.39 -19.62
CA ALA A 178 -7.66 11.53 -18.56
C ALA A 178 -7.52 12.22 -17.19
N GLY A 179 -8.30 13.29 -17.00
CA GLY A 179 -8.92 13.71 -15.72
C GLY A 179 -8.05 14.23 -14.56
N PRO A 180 -8.12 15.53 -14.22
CA PRO A 180 -7.84 16.00 -12.87
C PRO A 180 -9.10 15.79 -12.01
N GLY A 181 -9.05 14.84 -11.07
CA GLY A 181 -10.25 14.49 -10.31
C GLY A 181 -10.03 13.60 -9.11
N PHE A 182 -8.97 13.81 -8.32
CA PHE A 182 -8.97 13.39 -6.92
C PHE A 182 -8.08 14.32 -6.11
N VAL A 183 -8.72 15.30 -5.46
CA VAL A 183 -8.14 16.12 -4.39
C VAL A 183 -7.92 15.19 -3.20
N ASP A 184 -6.66 14.91 -2.88
CA ASP A 184 -6.28 14.43 -1.55
C ASP A 184 -6.45 15.59 -0.56
N GLY A 185 -7.46 15.43 0.30
CA GLY A 185 -7.60 16.24 1.49
C GLY A 185 -6.51 15.89 2.49
N THR A 186 -5.42 16.65 2.48
CA THR A 186 -4.48 16.73 3.62
C THR A 186 -4.11 18.19 3.88
N GLN A 187 -4.84 18.83 4.79
CA GLN A 187 -4.27 19.89 5.63
C GLN A 187 -4.46 19.49 7.10
N SER A 188 -3.42 18.86 7.64
CA SER A 188 -3.10 18.87 9.05
C SER A 188 -1.80 19.65 9.21
N ALA A 189 -1.91 20.90 9.64
CA ALA A 189 -0.85 21.69 10.25
C ALA A 189 -1.56 22.60 11.25
N SER A 190 -1.58 22.27 12.54
CA SER A 190 -0.54 22.62 13.52
C SER A 190 -0.17 24.11 13.48
N GLN A 191 -0.71 24.88 14.42
CA GLN A 191 0.07 25.83 15.24
C GLN A 191 -0.87 26.47 16.27
N GLY A 192 -0.60 26.19 17.54
CA GLY A 192 -1.00 27.06 18.63
C GLY A 192 0.18 27.95 19.00
N SER A 193 -0.11 29.17 19.42
CA SER A 193 0.76 29.99 20.28
C SER A 193 0.07 31.32 20.60
N GLY A 194 0.07 31.67 21.89
CA GLY A 194 -0.01 33.06 22.38
C GLY A 194 -1.38 33.55 22.73
#